data_AF-A0A397F9E4-F1
#
_entry.id   AF-A0A397F9E4-F1
#
_cell.length_a   1.000
_cell.length_b   1.000
_cell.length_c   1.000
_cell.angle_alpha   90.00
_cell.angle_beta   90.00
_cell.angle_gamma   90.00
#
_symmetry.space_group_name_H-M   'P 1'
#
loop_
_entity.id
_entity.type
_entity.pdbx_description
1 polymer ?
#
loop_
_entity_poly.entity_id
_entity_poly.type
_entity_poly.pdbx_seq_one_letter_code
_entity_poly.pdbx_strand_id
1 'polypeptide(L)'
;KPFRGYYSRPFDDEIPEADEASDELSIDCLPSSSFVERVSFPDVDVAYSSTSSPIFRVVDLRRLPNSREKEYLVEHADGLKYWMADSKQAAYRAFVDDFETSRRMDMGLPPLRRSKRYKDLDVEPQTLVHSQF
;
A
#
# COMPACT_ATOMS: atom_id res chain seq x y z
N LYS A 1 47.80 -9.13 18.71
CA LYS A 1 48.06 -10.31 17.84
C LYS A 1 46.97 -10.34 16.78
N PRO A 2 47.27 -10.06 15.50
CA PRO A 2 46.27 -10.20 14.45
C PRO A 2 46.02 -11.68 14.17
N PHE A 3 44.76 -12.02 13.89
CA PHE A 3 44.32 -13.37 13.53
C PHE A 3 44.94 -13.77 12.18
N ARG A 4 45.54 -14.96 12.12
CA ARG A 4 46.14 -15.56 10.92
C ARG A 4 45.47 -16.91 10.66
N GLY A 5 44.18 -16.89 10.39
CA GLY A 5 43.42 -18.06 9.97
C GLY A 5 43.02 -17.93 8.50
N TYR A 6 43.18 -19.01 7.74
CA TYR A 6 42.55 -19.16 6.44
C TYR A 6 41.10 -19.60 6.66
N TYR A 7 40.15 -18.99 5.95
CA TYR A 7 38.77 -19.46 5.94
C TYR A 7 38.68 -20.67 5.01
N SER A 8 38.78 -21.88 5.57
CA SER A 8 38.38 -23.09 4.85
C SER A 8 36.84 -23.10 4.80
N ARG A 9 36.27 -22.96 3.60
CA ARG A 9 34.83 -23.21 3.40
C ARG A 9 34.62 -24.73 3.50
N PRO A 10 33.66 -25.22 4.31
CA PRO A 10 33.57 -26.62 4.67
C PRO A 10 32.70 -27.46 3.72
N PHE A 11 32.35 -26.95 2.55
CA PHE A 11 31.47 -27.66 1.61
C PHE A 11 32.12 -27.69 0.22
N ASP A 12 32.10 -28.87 -0.39
CA ASP A 12 32.45 -29.07 -1.79
C ASP A 12 31.42 -28.34 -2.67
N ASP A 13 31.89 -27.57 -3.65
CA ASP A 13 31.06 -26.86 -4.65
C ASP A 13 30.43 -27.82 -5.69
N GLU A 14 30.51 -29.13 -5.45
CA GLU A 14 29.99 -30.16 -6.34
C GLU A 14 28.53 -30.45 -6.00
N ILE A 15 27.63 -29.75 -6.67
CA ILE A 15 26.20 -30.06 -6.66
C ILE A 15 26.04 -31.35 -7.49
N PRO A 16 25.52 -32.46 -6.93
CA PRO A 16 25.26 -33.64 -7.75
C PRO A 16 24.27 -33.25 -8.85
N GLU A 17 24.59 -33.62 -10.10
CA GLU A 17 23.61 -33.54 -11.19
C GLU A 17 22.38 -34.32 -10.73
N ALA A 18 21.29 -33.60 -10.51
CA ALA A 18 20.00 -34.24 -10.37
C ALA A 18 19.73 -34.87 -11.73
N ASP A 19 19.78 -36.20 -11.79
CA ASP A 19 19.15 -36.92 -12.89
C ASP A 19 17.75 -36.32 -13.02
N GLU A 20 17.47 -35.70 -14.16
CA GLU A 20 16.11 -35.31 -14.55
C GLU A 20 15.32 -36.60 -14.75
N ALA A 21 14.98 -37.27 -13.65
CA ALA A 21 13.83 -38.14 -13.59
C ALA A 21 12.64 -37.22 -13.80
N SER A 22 12.33 -37.01 -15.07
CA SER A 22 11.02 -36.58 -15.53
C SER A 22 10.04 -37.68 -15.13
N ASP A 23 9.71 -37.72 -13.83
CA ASP A 23 8.52 -38.38 -13.33
C ASP A 23 7.37 -37.41 -13.61
N GLU A 24 7.16 -37.15 -14.90
CA GLU A 24 5.92 -36.58 -15.39
C GLU A 24 4.83 -37.57 -15.01
N LEU A 25 4.21 -37.34 -13.85
CA LEU A 25 3.00 -38.03 -13.43
C LEU A 25 1.91 -37.69 -14.44
N SER A 26 1.92 -38.42 -15.55
CA SER A 26 0.96 -38.27 -16.63
C SER A 26 -0.43 -38.55 -16.06
N ILE A 27 -1.43 -37.83 -16.56
CA ILE A 27 -2.80 -37.94 -16.06
C ILE A 27 -3.37 -39.36 -16.23
N ASP A 28 -2.76 -40.15 -17.11
CA ASP A 28 -3.09 -41.55 -17.37
C ASP A 28 -2.68 -42.49 -16.22
N CYS A 29 -1.83 -42.03 -15.30
CA CYS A 29 -1.47 -42.74 -14.08
C CYS A 29 -2.51 -42.58 -12.95
N LEU A 30 -3.55 -41.75 -13.14
CA LEU A 30 -4.62 -41.60 -12.17
C LEU A 30 -5.63 -42.76 -12.31
N PRO A 31 -6.16 -43.30 -11.20
CA PRO A 31 -7.18 -44.33 -11.27
C PRO A 31 -8.42 -43.79 -12.01
N SER A 32 -9.07 -44.60 -12.84
CA SER A 32 -10.22 -44.19 -13.69
C SER A 32 -11.44 -43.68 -12.89
N SER A 33 -11.43 -43.79 -11.57
CA SER A 33 -12.43 -43.23 -10.64
C SER A 33 -12.07 -41.83 -10.11
N SER A 34 -10.93 -41.26 -10.54
CA SER A 34 -10.44 -39.95 -10.13
C SER A 34 -11.16 -38.85 -10.93
N PHE A 35 -12.20 -38.25 -10.35
CA PHE A 35 -12.80 -37.03 -10.87
C PHE A 35 -11.88 -35.84 -10.55
N VAL A 36 -10.87 -35.60 -11.38
CA VAL A 36 -10.07 -34.38 -11.31
C VAL A 36 -10.64 -33.37 -12.29
N GLU A 37 -11.48 -32.47 -11.77
CA GLU A 37 -11.90 -31.28 -12.50
C GLU A 37 -10.71 -30.31 -12.59
N ARG A 38 -10.30 -29.97 -13.82
CA ARG A 38 -9.24 -28.98 -14.05
C ARG A 38 -9.80 -27.57 -13.79
N VAL A 39 -9.59 -27.04 -12.60
CA VAL A 39 -9.87 -25.63 -12.29
C VAL A 39 -8.74 -24.78 -12.86
N SER A 40 -8.96 -24.13 -14.00
CA SER A 40 -8.05 -23.12 -14.52
C SER A 40 -8.39 -21.78 -13.87
N PHE A 41 -7.51 -21.29 -13.00
CA PHE A 41 -7.57 -19.89 -12.59
C PHE A 41 -7.04 -19.05 -13.77
N PRO A 42 -7.84 -18.14 -14.36
CA PRO A 42 -7.26 -17.14 -15.23
C PRO A 42 -6.28 -16.34 -14.37
N ASP A 43 -5.09 -16.12 -14.90
CA ASP A 43 -3.98 -15.41 -14.24
C ASP A 43 -4.47 -14.04 -13.71
N VAL A 44 -4.94 -14.07 -12.48
CA VAL A 44 -5.26 -12.93 -11.64
C VAL A 44 -4.65 -13.33 -10.30
N ASP A 45 -3.32 -13.26 -10.24
CA ASP A 45 -2.62 -13.09 -8.98
C ASP A 45 -3.26 -11.87 -8.28
N VAL A 46 -4.27 -12.13 -7.45
CA VAL A 46 -4.79 -11.14 -6.51
C VAL A 46 -3.77 -11.08 -5.40
N ALA A 47 -2.70 -10.32 -5.65
CA ALA A 47 -1.94 -9.76 -4.56
C ALA A 47 -2.90 -8.86 -3.79
N TYR A 48 -3.28 -9.27 -2.58
CA TYR A 48 -3.82 -8.34 -1.59
C TYR A 48 -2.68 -7.37 -1.26
N SER A 49 -2.50 -6.35 -2.09
CA SER A 49 -1.72 -5.20 -1.71
C SER A 49 -2.42 -4.66 -0.48
N SER A 50 -1.71 -4.61 0.65
CA SER A 50 -2.14 -3.95 1.88
C SER A 50 -2.22 -2.43 1.70
N THR A 51 -2.68 -1.97 0.53
CA THR A 51 -3.03 -0.59 0.24
C THR A 51 -4.14 -0.23 1.22
N SER A 52 -3.81 0.65 2.17
CA SER A 52 -4.82 1.17 3.09
C SER A 52 -5.97 1.75 2.27
N SER A 53 -7.20 1.40 2.63
CA SER A 53 -8.41 1.96 2.02
C SER A 53 -8.28 3.48 1.88
N PRO A 54 -8.80 4.10 0.80
CA PRO A 54 -8.68 5.54 0.62
C PRO A 54 -9.35 6.28 1.77
N ILE A 55 -8.85 7.49 2.05
CA ILE A 55 -9.40 8.34 3.10
C ILE A 55 -10.73 8.92 2.62
N PHE A 56 -11.76 8.80 3.46
CA PHE A 56 -13.10 9.31 3.22
C PHE A 56 -13.28 10.72 3.77
N ARG A 57 -12.94 10.96 5.04
CA ARG A 57 -12.98 12.31 5.67
C ARG A 57 -12.23 12.36 6.99
N VAL A 58 -12.02 13.59 7.49
CA VAL A 58 -11.61 13.85 8.87
C VAL A 58 -12.86 14.08 9.72
N VAL A 59 -12.97 13.34 10.83
CA VAL A 59 -14.14 13.31 11.70
C VAL A 59 -13.95 14.19 12.93
N ASP A 60 -12.74 14.17 13.52
CA ASP A 60 -12.48 14.82 14.78
C ASP A 60 -11.03 15.27 14.91
N LEU A 61 -10.76 16.13 15.91
CA LEU A 61 -9.46 16.70 16.21
C LEU A 61 -9.23 16.69 17.72
N ARG A 62 -8.12 16.08 18.15
CA ARG A 62 -7.66 16.13 19.54
C ARG A 62 -6.26 16.71 19.65
N ARG A 63 -5.97 17.29 20.82
CA ARG A 63 -4.62 17.68 21.24
C ARG A 63 -4.26 16.88 22.48
N LEU A 64 -3.23 16.05 22.39
CA LEU A 64 -2.75 15.30 23.55
C LEU A 64 -2.02 16.26 24.51
N PRO A 65 -2.24 16.15 25.84
CA PRO A 65 -1.60 17.04 26.81
C PRO A 65 -0.07 16.94 26.79
N ASN A 66 0.47 15.78 26.41
CA ASN A 66 1.91 15.50 26.35
C ASN A 66 2.50 15.61 24.94
N SER A 67 1.69 15.98 23.93
CA SER A 67 2.15 16.14 22.56
C SER A 67 1.92 17.58 22.11
N ARG A 68 2.95 18.18 21.52
CA ARG A 68 2.81 19.47 20.83
C ARG A 68 1.97 19.35 19.56
N GLU A 69 1.86 18.14 19.04
CA GLU A 69 1.22 17.82 17.79
C GLU A 69 -0.28 17.54 17.97
N LYS A 70 -1.07 17.98 17.00
CA LYS A 70 -2.50 17.65 16.93
C LYS A 70 -2.67 16.27 16.29
N GLU A 71 -3.73 15.57 16.66
CA GLU A 71 -4.13 14.33 15.99
C GLU A 71 -5.53 14.46 15.43
N TYR A 72 -5.69 13.99 14.19
CA TYR A 72 -6.94 14.01 13.46
C TYR A 72 -7.50 12.59 13.40
N LEU A 73 -8.78 12.43 13.70
CA LEU A 73 -9.48 11.17 13.51
C LEU A 73 -9.87 11.06 12.04
N VAL A 74 -9.23 10.15 11.32
CA VAL A 74 -9.44 9.94 9.89
C VAL A 74 -10.32 8.72 9.69
N GLU A 75 -11.41 8.88 8.95
CA GLU A 75 -12.28 7.79 8.49
C GLU A 75 -11.88 7.39 7.08
N HIS A 76 -11.71 6.09 6.88
CA HIS A 76 -11.40 5.48 5.59
C HIS A 76 -12.68 4.95 4.93
N ALA A 77 -12.61 4.66 3.62
CA ALA A 77 -13.75 4.19 2.84
C ALA A 77 -14.28 2.80 3.28
N ASP A 78 -13.48 2.02 3.99
CA ASP A 78 -13.88 0.77 4.64
C ASP A 78 -14.64 1.00 5.97
N GLY A 79 -14.84 2.27 6.36
CA GLY A 79 -15.49 2.67 7.60
C GLY A 79 -14.57 2.61 8.84
N LEU A 80 -13.32 2.19 8.68
CA LEU A 80 -12.35 2.16 9.77
C LEU A 80 -11.87 3.57 10.10
N LYS A 81 -11.59 3.81 11.39
CA LYS A 81 -11.23 5.13 11.92
C LYS A 81 -9.95 5.05 12.73
N TYR A 82 -8.99 5.92 12.41
CA TYR A 82 -7.69 5.96 13.06
C TYR A 82 -7.27 7.38 13.43
N TRP A 83 -6.61 7.51 14.58
CA TRP A 83 -5.97 8.77 14.95
C TRP A 83 -4.64 8.92 14.20
N MET A 84 -4.52 10.01 13.45
CA MET A 84 -3.38 10.31 12.60
C MET A 84 -2.74 11.63 13.03
N ALA A 85 -1.43 11.60 13.25
CA ALA A 85 -0.65 12.75 13.66
C ALA A 85 -0.53 13.78 12.52
N ASP A 86 -0.54 15.07 12.84
CA ASP A 86 -0.43 16.21 11.91
C ASP A 86 0.77 16.07 10.92
N SER A 87 1.89 15.52 11.37
CA SER A 87 3.11 15.24 10.61
C SER A 87 2.90 14.30 9.42
N LYS A 88 1.87 13.45 9.45
CA LYS A 88 1.51 12.54 8.35
C LYS A 88 0.55 13.15 7.33
N GLN A 89 0.19 14.44 7.48
CA GLN A 89 -0.80 15.13 6.63
C GLN A 89 -0.48 15.17 5.15
N ALA A 90 0.76 14.95 4.72
CA ALA A 90 1.12 15.02 3.30
C ALA A 90 0.19 14.17 2.41
N ALA A 91 -0.31 13.03 2.92
CA ALA A 91 -1.23 12.15 2.20
C ALA A 91 -2.71 12.57 2.24
N TYR A 92 -3.12 13.48 3.13
CA TYR A 92 -4.54 13.79 3.38
C TYR A 92 -4.81 15.26 3.72
N ARG A 93 -3.91 16.14 3.30
CA ARG A 93 -3.95 17.58 3.62
C ARG A 93 -5.24 18.25 3.16
N ALA A 94 -5.76 17.87 1.99
CA ALA A 94 -7.03 18.42 1.49
C ALA A 94 -8.18 18.18 2.48
N PHE A 95 -8.30 16.96 3.01
CA PHE A 95 -9.33 16.62 4.01
C PHE A 95 -9.15 17.38 5.32
N VAL A 96 -7.89 17.65 5.73
CA VAL A 96 -7.63 18.48 6.92
C VAL A 96 -7.99 19.94 6.67
N ASP A 97 -7.61 20.50 5.53
CA ASP A 97 -7.90 21.89 5.17
C ASP A 97 -9.42 22.12 5.13
N ASP A 98 -10.19 21.19 4.56
CA ASP A 98 -11.66 21.25 4.50
C ASP A 98 -12.30 21.14 5.89
N PHE A 99 -11.80 20.23 6.73
CA PHE A 99 -12.25 20.07 8.11
C PHE A 99 -11.96 21.32 8.95
N GLU A 100 -10.74 21.85 8.91
CA GLU A 100 -10.38 23.06 9.65
C GLU A 100 -11.16 24.29 9.15
N THR A 101 -11.42 24.35 7.84
CA THR A 101 -12.20 25.43 7.24
C THR A 101 -13.65 25.38 7.69
N SER A 102 -14.29 24.21 7.63
CA SER A 102 -15.66 24.02 8.10
C SER A 102 -15.79 24.39 9.58
N ARG A 103 -14.87 23.89 10.42
CA ARG A 103 -14.82 24.21 11.85
C ARG A 103 -14.60 25.71 12.13
N ARG A 104 -13.86 26.42 11.27
CA ARG A 104 -13.71 27.89 11.37
C ARG A 104 -15.01 28.60 11.02
N MET A 105 -15.68 28.18 9.94
CA MET A 105 -16.96 28.76 9.54
C MET A 105 -18.02 28.60 10.61
N ASP A 106 -18.07 27.43 11.28
CA ASP A 106 -18.96 27.19 12.42
C ASP A 106 -18.70 28.14 13.60
N MET A 107 -17.44 28.59 13.76
CA MET A 107 -17.04 29.60 14.74
C MET A 107 -17.16 31.05 14.22
N GLY A 108 -17.73 31.26 13.03
CA GLY A 108 -17.83 32.59 12.39
C GLY A 108 -16.49 33.17 11.92
N LEU A 109 -15.43 32.35 11.84
CA LEU A 109 -14.12 32.75 11.36
C LEU A 109 -14.03 32.58 9.83
N PRO A 110 -13.24 33.43 9.14
CA PRO A 110 -13.03 33.27 7.71
C PRO A 110 -12.31 31.96 7.37
N PRO A 111 -12.53 31.40 6.17
CA PRO A 111 -11.90 30.16 5.72
C PRO A 111 -10.37 30.27 5.68
N LEU A 112 -9.70 29.12 5.77
CA LEU A 112 -8.24 29.08 5.71
C LEU A 112 -7.77 29.53 4.32
N ARG A 113 -6.94 30.58 4.28
CA ARG A 113 -6.40 31.10 3.01
C ARG A 113 -5.25 30.22 2.52
N ARG A 114 -5.47 29.44 1.46
CA ARG A 114 -4.38 28.77 0.73
C ARG A 114 -3.61 29.82 -0.07
N SER A 115 -2.29 29.88 0.11
CA SER A 115 -1.44 30.77 -0.71
C SER A 115 -1.46 30.31 -2.17
N LYS A 116 -1.45 31.26 -3.13
CA LYS A 116 -1.54 30.97 -4.57
C LYS A 116 -0.46 30.04 -5.12
N ARG A 117 0.62 29.78 -4.37
CA ARG A 117 1.78 28.98 -4.81
C ARG A 117 1.55 27.48 -4.95
N TYR A 118 0.39 26.95 -4.54
CA TYR A 118 0.15 25.50 -4.46
C TYR A 118 -0.90 24.96 -5.44
N LYS A 119 -1.50 25.80 -6.31
CA LYS A 119 -2.57 25.33 -7.23
C LYS A 119 -2.06 24.45 -8.36
N ASP A 120 -0.78 24.58 -8.73
CA ASP A 120 -0.22 23.92 -9.91
C ASP A 120 0.29 22.48 -9.65
N LEU A 121 0.09 21.95 -8.43
CA LEU A 121 0.55 20.61 -8.04
C LEU A 121 -0.57 19.55 -7.98
N ASP A 122 -1.84 19.94 -8.13
CA ASP A 122 -3.01 19.04 -8.12
C ASP A 122 -3.47 18.65 -9.55
N VAL A 123 -2.62 18.87 -10.58
CA VAL A 123 -2.94 18.43 -11.94
C VAL A 123 -2.56 16.95 -12.08
N GLU A 124 -3.56 16.08 -12.00
CA GLU A 124 -3.52 14.70 -12.50
C GLU A 124 -2.89 14.69 -13.90
N PRO A 125 -1.87 13.85 -14.18
CA PRO A 125 -1.29 13.75 -15.50
C PRO A 125 -2.36 13.21 -16.46
N GLN A 126 -2.93 14.08 -17.29
CA GLN A 126 -3.81 13.67 -18.38
C GLN A 126 -3.02 12.71 -19.28
N THR A 127 -3.38 11.43 -19.25
CA THR A 127 -2.86 10.43 -20.16
C THR A 127 -3.33 10.76 -21.57
N LEU A 128 -2.43 11.39 -22.31
CA LEU A 128 -2.65 11.83 -23.68
C LEU A 128 -2.58 10.59 -24.59
N VAL A 129 -3.68 9.86 -24.69
CA VAL A 129 -3.84 8.78 -25.67
C VAL A 129 -3.99 9.38 -27.07
N HIS A 130 -2.87 9.53 -27.77
CA HIS A 130 -2.87 9.75 -29.21
C HIS A 130 -3.30 8.44 -29.90
N SER A 131 -4.59 8.30 -30.17
CA SER A 131 -5.08 7.38 -31.19
C SER A 131 -5.03 8.13 -32.53
N GLN A 132 -4.11 7.71 -33.41
CA GLN A 132 -4.19 8.04 -34.83
C GLN A 132 -4.74 6.83 -35.57
N PHE A 133 -5.81 7.09 -36.33
CA PHE A 133 -6.37 6.22 -37.37
C PHE A 133 -5.50 6.26 -38.63
#